data_AF-A0A220S875-F1
#
_entry.id   AF-A0A220S875-F1
#
_cell.length_a   1.000
_cell.length_b   1.000
_cell.length_c   1.000
_cell.angle_alpha   90.00
_cell.angle_beta   90.00
_cell.angle_gamma   90.00
#
_symmetry.space_group_name_H-M   'P 1'
#
loop_
_entity.id
_entity.type
_entity.pdbx_description
1 polymer ?
#
loop_
_entity_poly.entity_id
_entity_poly.type
_entity_poly.pdbx_seq_one_letter_code
_entity_poly.pdbx_strand_id
1 'polypeptide(L)'
;MNITEKIKSFEDACQLLGIEPTVPEVSMLPENQQKALVSHYKLVIITEAINEGWKPNWNNWEERKYYPWFNMGSSSGSGFSYYDFVGWYTASAVCSRLCFKTYELAKYVGETFIDLYKDYFLLE
;
A
#
# COMPACT_ATOMS: atom_id res chain seq x y z
N MET A 1 -0.44 -21.11 -7.17
CA MET A 1 -1.36 -20.15 -6.53
C MET A 1 -0.68 -18.81 -6.51
N ASN A 2 -1.34 -17.78 -7.00
CA ASN A 2 -0.79 -16.43 -7.05
C ASN A 2 -0.89 -15.78 -5.66
N ILE A 3 0.10 -14.98 -5.27
CA ILE A 3 0.10 -14.28 -3.97
C ILE A 3 -1.15 -13.39 -3.81
N THR A 4 -1.60 -12.82 -4.92
CA THR A 4 -2.81 -11.99 -5.02
C THR A 4 -4.11 -12.77 -4.83
N GLU A 5 -4.10 -14.10 -4.89
CA GLU A 5 -5.28 -14.92 -4.56
C GLU A 5 -5.36 -15.20 -3.05
N LYS A 6 -4.21 -15.21 -2.37
CA LYS A 6 -4.10 -15.52 -0.94
C LYS A 6 -4.37 -14.32 -0.05
N ILE A 7 -3.91 -13.14 -0.46
CA ILE A 7 -4.00 -11.92 0.37
C ILE A 7 -5.15 -11.05 -0.13
N LYS A 8 -6.29 -11.12 0.56
CA LYS A 8 -7.49 -10.28 0.30
C LYS A 8 -7.77 -9.31 1.44
N SER A 9 -7.14 -9.50 2.59
CA SER A 9 -7.31 -8.73 3.81
C SER A 9 -5.97 -8.50 4.53
N PHE A 10 -5.99 -7.65 5.55
CA PHE A 10 -4.84 -7.45 6.44
C PHE A 10 -4.55 -8.72 7.26
N GLU A 11 -5.60 -9.43 7.66
CA GLU A 11 -5.55 -10.66 8.42
C GLU A 11 -4.90 -11.78 7.60
N ASP A 12 -5.21 -11.89 6.31
CA ASP A 12 -4.54 -12.83 5.41
C ASP A 12 -3.04 -12.56 5.30
N ALA A 13 -2.66 -11.27 5.21
CA ALA A 13 -1.25 -10.86 5.18
C ALA A 13 -0.55 -11.23 6.49
N CYS A 14 -1.18 -10.99 7.64
CA CYS A 14 -0.66 -11.37 8.95
C CYS A 14 -0.49 -12.88 9.09
N GLN A 15 -1.49 -13.65 8.68
CA GLN A 15 -1.45 -15.11 8.69
C GLN A 15 -0.32 -15.66 7.81
N LEU A 16 -0.12 -15.09 6.62
CA LEU A 16 0.96 -15.50 5.73
C LEU A 16 2.34 -15.22 6.32
N LEU A 17 2.49 -14.08 7.02
CA LEU A 17 3.74 -13.69 7.69
C LEU A 17 3.94 -14.38 9.05
N GLY A 18 2.94 -15.09 9.56
CA GLY A 18 2.99 -15.74 10.87
C GLY A 18 3.00 -14.75 12.05
N ILE A 19 2.35 -13.59 11.88
CA ILE A 19 2.21 -12.56 12.92
C ILE A 19 0.76 -12.45 13.38
N GLU A 20 0.54 -11.97 14.61
CA GLU A 20 -0.79 -11.67 15.12
C GLU A 20 -1.41 -10.47 14.38
N PRO A 21 -2.71 -10.51 14.03
CA PRO A 21 -3.39 -9.43 13.31
C PRO A 21 -3.74 -8.23 14.22
N THR A 22 -2.73 -7.68 14.89
CA THR A 22 -2.85 -6.52 15.79
C THR A 22 -2.38 -5.24 15.12
N VAL A 23 -3.07 -4.13 15.41
CA VAL A 23 -2.69 -2.77 14.97
C VAL A 23 -2.01 -2.01 16.11
N PRO A 24 -1.16 -1.01 15.80
CA PRO A 24 -0.52 -0.19 16.83
C PRO A 24 -1.55 0.57 17.68
N GLU A 25 -1.22 0.76 18.95
CA GLU A 25 -1.97 1.62 19.86
C GLU A 25 -1.66 3.09 19.52
N VAL A 26 -2.70 3.86 19.19
CA VAL A 26 -2.58 5.23 18.66
C VAL A 26 -3.45 6.23 19.43
N SER A 27 -4.01 5.86 20.59
CA SER A 27 -4.99 6.68 21.33
C SER A 27 -4.42 8.02 21.82
N MET A 28 -3.10 8.12 21.92
CA MET A 28 -2.39 9.34 22.28
C MET A 28 -2.37 10.41 21.16
N LEU A 29 -2.82 10.08 19.95
CA LEU A 29 -2.78 10.96 18.78
C LEU A 29 -4.15 11.58 18.50
N PRO A 30 -4.23 12.73 17.78
CA PRO A 30 -5.48 13.27 17.29
C PRO A 30 -6.26 12.25 16.44
N GLU A 31 -7.58 12.18 16.59
CA GLU A 31 -8.44 11.18 15.92
C GLU A 31 -8.22 11.12 14.39
N ASN A 32 -8.05 12.28 13.75
CA ASN A 32 -7.79 12.38 12.31
C ASN A 32 -6.45 11.76 11.89
N GLN A 33 -5.47 11.68 12.79
CA GLN A 33 -4.17 11.05 12.53
C GLN A 33 -4.16 9.56 12.88
N GLN A 34 -5.00 9.13 13.83
CA GLN A 34 -5.08 7.72 14.24
C GLN A 34 -5.44 6.82 13.06
N LYS A 35 -6.49 7.20 12.32
CA LYS A 35 -6.99 6.43 11.18
C LYS A 35 -5.92 6.27 10.09
N ALA A 36 -5.25 7.37 9.73
CA ALA A 36 -4.19 7.36 8.72
C ALA A 36 -3.00 6.46 9.10
N LEU A 37 -2.59 6.47 10.37
CA LEU A 37 -1.46 5.67 10.84
C LEU A 37 -1.79 4.18 10.92
N VAL A 38 -3.01 3.83 11.35
CA VAL A 38 -3.47 2.44 11.35
C VAL A 38 -3.58 1.92 9.92
N SER A 39 -4.11 2.71 8.99
CA SER A 39 -4.22 2.31 7.58
C SER A 39 -2.86 2.19 6.91
N HIS A 40 -1.92 3.12 7.18
CA HIS A 40 -0.54 2.99 6.71
C HIS A 40 0.14 1.73 7.27
N TYR A 41 -0.02 1.42 8.56
CA TYR A 41 0.53 0.21 9.15
C TYR A 41 0.01 -1.06 8.44
N LYS A 42 -1.31 -1.15 8.24
CA LYS A 42 -1.91 -2.28 7.51
C LYS A 42 -1.36 -2.41 6.10
N LEU A 43 -1.25 -1.29 5.36
CA LEU A 43 -0.68 -1.26 4.01
C LEU A 43 0.77 -1.77 3.98
N VAL A 44 1.61 -1.39 4.96
CA VAL A 44 3.00 -1.88 5.04
C VAL A 44 3.04 -3.40 5.21
N ILE A 45 2.21 -3.96 6.09
CA ILE A 45 2.16 -5.42 6.32
C ILE A 45 1.66 -6.15 5.06
N ILE A 46 0.63 -5.61 4.41
CA ILE A 46 0.13 -6.14 3.13
C ILE A 46 1.22 -6.11 2.05
N THR A 47 1.93 -5.00 1.92
CA THR A 47 3.04 -4.86 0.96
C THR A 47 4.17 -5.84 1.26
N GLU A 48 4.55 -6.02 2.51
CA GLU A 48 5.58 -6.99 2.91
C GLU A 48 5.20 -8.41 2.53
N ALA A 49 3.96 -8.81 2.84
CA ALA A 49 3.43 -10.12 2.51
C ALA A 49 3.36 -10.36 0.99
N ILE A 50 2.90 -9.35 0.23
CA ILE A 50 2.77 -9.45 -1.24
C ILE A 50 4.12 -9.47 -1.95
N ASN A 51 5.14 -8.81 -1.40
CA ASN A 51 6.46 -8.77 -2.01
C ASN A 51 7.29 -10.05 -1.78
N GLU A 52 6.85 -10.97 -0.91
CA GLU A 52 7.52 -12.25 -0.65
C GLU A 52 9.03 -12.11 -0.41
N GLY A 53 9.40 -11.08 0.39
CA GLY A 53 10.79 -10.77 0.74
C GLY A 53 11.55 -9.93 -0.30
N TRP A 54 10.95 -9.59 -1.45
CA TRP A 54 11.52 -8.59 -2.35
C TRP A 54 11.63 -7.23 -1.65
N LYS A 55 12.78 -6.57 -1.83
CA LYS A 55 13.04 -5.22 -1.36
C LYS A 55 13.63 -4.41 -2.53
N PRO A 56 13.20 -3.16 -2.75
CA PRO A 56 13.74 -2.34 -3.82
C PRO A 56 15.25 -2.10 -3.62
N ASN A 57 16.06 -2.40 -4.62
CA ASN A 57 17.47 -2.03 -4.67
C ASN A 57 17.61 -0.64 -5.26
N TRP A 58 17.83 0.35 -4.39
CA TRP A 58 17.96 1.76 -4.80
C TRP A 58 19.25 2.08 -5.56
N ASN A 59 20.25 1.20 -5.50
CA ASN A 59 21.48 1.33 -6.28
C ASN A 59 21.34 0.76 -7.71
N ASN A 60 20.25 0.03 -7.99
CA ASN A 60 19.95 -0.48 -9.33
C ASN A 60 18.93 0.42 -10.03
N TRP A 61 19.41 1.21 -10.99
CA TRP A 61 18.59 2.13 -11.78
C TRP A 61 17.77 1.41 -12.87
N GLU A 62 18.16 0.20 -13.25
CA GLU A 62 17.42 -0.63 -14.22
C GLU A 62 16.24 -1.37 -13.56
N GLU A 63 16.30 -1.57 -12.24
CA GLU A 63 15.21 -2.21 -11.50
C GLU A 63 14.01 -1.27 -11.37
N ARG A 64 12.97 -1.58 -12.13
CA ARG A 64 11.67 -0.92 -12.02
C ARG A 64 11.04 -1.19 -10.65
N LYS A 65 10.47 -0.15 -10.08
CA LYS A 65 9.77 -0.16 -8.79
C LYS A 65 8.40 0.45 -9.03
N TYR A 66 7.36 -0.21 -8.55
CA TYR A 66 5.99 0.13 -8.87
C TYR A 66 5.26 0.61 -7.62
N TYR A 67 4.51 1.70 -7.74
CA TYR A 67 3.71 2.27 -6.65
C TYR A 67 2.30 2.58 -7.16
N PRO A 68 1.24 2.25 -6.40
CA PRO A 68 -0.13 2.55 -6.82
C PRO A 68 -0.38 4.06 -6.82
N TRP A 69 -0.86 4.62 -7.93
CA TRP A 69 -1.20 6.03 -8.05
C TRP A 69 -2.71 6.20 -8.21
N PHE A 70 -3.27 7.19 -7.52
CA PHE A 70 -4.72 7.40 -7.43
C PHE A 70 -5.10 8.74 -8.06
N ASN A 71 -6.23 8.75 -8.74
CA ASN A 71 -6.93 9.99 -9.10
C ASN A 71 -7.64 10.47 -7.83
N MET A 72 -7.46 11.75 -7.47
CA MET A 72 -8.00 12.39 -6.26
C MET A 72 -9.07 13.44 -6.60
N GLY A 73 -9.89 13.19 -7.64
CA GLY A 73 -10.97 14.08 -8.09
C GLY A 73 -12.06 14.36 -7.04
N SER A 74 -12.93 15.34 -7.33
CA SER A 74 -13.91 16.01 -6.44
C SER A 74 -14.71 15.16 -5.43
N SER A 75 -15.10 15.83 -4.33
CA SER A 75 -15.95 15.41 -3.17
C SER A 75 -17.35 14.86 -3.49
N SER A 76 -17.66 14.58 -4.76
CA SER A 76 -18.99 14.20 -5.26
C SER A 76 -19.15 12.71 -5.59
N GLY A 77 -18.32 11.84 -5.01
CA GLY A 77 -18.62 10.39 -4.91
C GLY A 77 -17.88 9.47 -5.90
N SER A 78 -17.09 10.00 -6.83
CA SER A 78 -16.23 9.23 -7.76
C SER A 78 -14.76 9.68 -7.71
N GLY A 79 -14.39 10.40 -6.64
CA GLY A 79 -13.17 11.17 -6.54
C GLY A 79 -11.88 10.37 -6.37
N PHE A 80 -11.88 9.33 -5.54
CA PHE A 80 -10.68 8.54 -5.24
C PHE A 80 -10.73 7.16 -5.91
N SER A 81 -9.97 6.99 -6.98
CA SER A 81 -9.90 5.75 -7.77
C SER A 81 -8.46 5.42 -8.14
N TYR A 82 -8.13 4.14 -8.29
CA TYR A 82 -6.85 3.73 -8.88
C TYR A 82 -6.77 4.31 -10.30
N TYR A 83 -5.73 5.10 -10.57
CA TYR A 83 -5.54 5.75 -11.85
C TYR A 83 -4.52 5.00 -12.69
N ASP A 84 -3.33 4.76 -12.14
CA ASP A 84 -2.23 4.14 -12.83
C ASP A 84 -1.15 3.68 -11.85
N PHE A 85 -0.06 3.15 -12.38
CA PHE A 85 1.18 2.86 -11.69
C PHE A 85 2.30 3.70 -12.29
N VAL A 86 3.28 4.05 -11.47
CA VAL A 86 4.48 4.74 -11.96
C VAL A 86 5.65 3.75 -11.97
N GLY A 87 6.22 3.48 -13.15
CA GLY A 87 7.49 2.76 -13.30
C GLY A 87 8.65 3.75 -13.42
N TRP A 88 9.62 3.72 -12.51
CA TRP A 88 10.55 4.85 -12.32
C TRP A 88 12.03 4.56 -12.63
N TYR A 89 12.67 5.52 -13.32
CA TYR A 89 14.11 5.67 -13.53
C TYR A 89 14.57 6.89 -12.70
N THR A 90 14.91 6.67 -11.42
CA THR A 90 15.52 7.58 -10.41
C THR A 90 15.14 9.09 -10.31
N ALA A 91 14.75 9.49 -9.08
CA ALA A 91 14.55 10.83 -8.46
C ALA A 91 13.20 10.89 -7.70
N SER A 92 13.20 10.22 -6.54
CA SER A 92 12.22 10.18 -5.44
C SER A 92 10.83 10.81 -5.60
N ALA A 93 9.81 9.96 -5.76
CA ALA A 93 8.43 10.25 -5.33
C ALA A 93 7.70 9.04 -4.68
N VAL A 94 8.38 7.88 -4.52
CA VAL A 94 7.75 6.63 -4.05
C VAL A 94 8.35 6.16 -2.72
N CYS A 95 7.48 5.77 -1.78
CA CYS A 95 7.87 5.28 -0.47
C CYS A 95 8.32 3.81 -0.55
N SER A 96 9.54 3.51 -0.10
CA SER A 96 10.12 2.15 -0.14
C SER A 96 9.25 1.08 0.51
N ARG A 97 8.45 1.46 1.51
CA ARG A 97 7.58 0.56 2.28
C ARG A 97 6.32 0.12 1.53
N LEU A 98 5.95 0.82 0.46
CA LEU A 98 4.73 0.61 -0.33
C LEU A 98 5.06 0.41 -1.82
N CYS A 99 6.31 0.06 -2.14
CA CYS A 99 6.74 -0.31 -3.49
C CYS A 99 6.51 -1.79 -3.75
N PHE A 100 6.28 -2.13 -5.01
CA PHE A 100 6.08 -3.49 -5.49
C PHE A 100 7.04 -3.85 -6.61
N LYS A 101 7.35 -5.14 -6.69
CA LYS A 101 8.26 -5.71 -7.71
C LYS A 101 7.71 -5.62 -9.13
N THR A 102 6.39 -5.71 -9.30
CA THR A 102 5.75 -5.67 -10.62
C THR A 102 4.55 -4.73 -10.64
N TYR A 103 4.17 -4.32 -11.85
CA TYR A 103 2.97 -3.52 -12.09
C TYR A 103 1.72 -4.22 -11.57
N GLU A 104 1.56 -5.51 -11.88
CA GLU A 104 0.36 -6.27 -11.58
C GLU A 104 0.11 -6.33 -10.07
N LEU A 105 1.18 -6.41 -9.27
CA LEU A 105 1.09 -6.36 -7.81
C LEU A 105 0.67 -4.97 -7.31
N ALA A 106 1.26 -3.90 -7.86
CA ALA A 106 0.89 -2.54 -7.49
C ALA A 106 -0.58 -2.25 -7.84
N LYS A 107 -1.02 -2.61 -9.05
CA LYS A 107 -2.43 -2.48 -9.46
C LYS A 107 -3.35 -3.25 -8.54
N TYR A 108 -3.04 -4.53 -8.30
CA TYR A 108 -3.85 -5.38 -7.44
C TYR A 108 -4.02 -4.78 -6.04
N VAL A 109 -2.94 -4.31 -5.43
CA VAL A 109 -3.00 -3.70 -4.09
C VAL A 109 -3.75 -2.38 -4.09
N GLY A 110 -3.50 -1.52 -5.09
CA GLY A 110 -4.19 -0.26 -5.23
C GLY A 110 -5.71 -0.41 -5.41
N GLU A 111 -6.15 -1.41 -6.16
CA GLU A 111 -7.58 -1.69 -6.37
C GLU A 111 -8.21 -2.40 -5.17
N THR A 112 -7.54 -3.40 -4.59
CA THR A 112 -8.10 -4.24 -3.51
C THR A 112 -8.18 -3.50 -2.18
N PHE A 113 -7.19 -2.67 -1.87
CA PHE A 113 -7.06 -1.99 -0.59
C PHE A 113 -7.26 -0.48 -0.70
N ILE A 114 -8.08 -0.05 -1.66
CA ILE A 114 -8.28 1.37 -1.98
C ILE A 114 -8.76 2.18 -0.78
N ASP A 115 -9.57 1.60 0.11
CA ASP A 115 -10.08 2.30 1.29
C ASP A 115 -8.97 2.56 2.33
N LEU A 116 -7.99 1.66 2.46
CA LEU A 116 -6.81 1.93 3.30
C LEU A 116 -5.97 3.09 2.72
N TYR A 117 -5.88 3.18 1.39
CA TYR A 117 -5.22 4.32 0.74
C TYR A 117 -5.98 5.63 0.92
N LYS A 118 -7.33 5.62 0.85
CA LYS A 118 -8.15 6.80 1.15
C LYS A 118 -7.90 7.29 2.57
N ASP A 119 -8.01 6.38 3.53
CA ASP A 119 -7.82 6.66 4.95
C ASP A 119 -6.42 7.20 5.26
N TYR A 120 -5.42 6.78 4.47
CA TYR A 120 -4.05 7.23 4.63
C TYR A 120 -3.76 8.57 3.91
N PHE A 121 -4.34 8.82 2.73
CA PHE A 121 -4.01 9.97 1.90
C PHE A 121 -4.90 11.20 2.12
N LEU A 122 -6.16 11.00 2.53
CA LEU A 122 -7.14 12.08 2.63
C LEU A 122 -7.21 12.64 4.05
N LEU A 123 -7.44 13.95 4.14
CA LEU A 123 -7.73 14.66 5.38
C LEU A 123 -9.26 14.72 5.54
N GLU A 124 -9.87 13.62 5.97
CA GLU A 124 -11.32 13.51 6.25
C GLU A 124 -11.61 13.41 7.75
#